data_AF-A0A9W9RQ06-F1
#
_entry.id   AF-A0A9W9RQ06-F1
#
_cell.length_a   1.000
_cell.length_b   1.000
_cell.length_c   1.000
_cell.angle_alpha   90.00
_cell.angle_beta   90.00
_cell.angle_gamma   90.00
#
_symmetry.space_group_name_H-M   'P 1'
#
loop_
_entity.id
_entity.type
_entity.pdbx_description
1 polymer ?
#
loop_
_entity_poly.entity_id
_entity_poly.type
_entity_poly.pdbx_seq_one_letter_code
_entity_poly.pdbx_strand_id
1 'polypeptide(L)'
;MGRFSCNNPACRSTGWSSKKIATRIRLYRGSKYNAKIYHQRCKSCNWLSQPQLDDSYAERVVYWLKRWNGLDVEGFQGFDKSKGPHDSQRCEGCKAGHCSESSEDDWVGALERFTF
;
A
#
# COMPACT_ATOMS: atom_id res chain seq x y z
N MET A 1 7.25 1.83 4.81
CA MET A 1 6.82 0.89 5.88
C MET A 1 5.63 1.50 6.57
N GLY A 2 4.74 0.73 7.20
CA GLY A 2 3.67 1.31 8.03
C GLY A 2 3.43 0.53 9.30
N ARG A 3 2.94 1.23 10.32
CA ARG A 3 2.70 0.70 11.67
C ARG A 3 1.21 0.47 11.87
N PHE A 4 0.85 -0.58 12.58
CA PHE A 4 -0.52 -0.93 12.90
C PHE A 4 -0.69 -1.06 14.40
N SER A 5 -1.86 -0.65 14.90
CA SER A 5 -2.29 -0.86 16.26
C SER A 5 -3.60 -1.64 16.25
N CYS A 6 -3.74 -2.61 17.16
CA CYS A 6 -5.01 -3.31 17.33
C CYS A 6 -5.97 -2.44 18.15
N ASN A 7 -7.13 -2.13 17.59
CA ASN A 7 -8.14 -1.31 18.27
C ASN A 7 -9.17 -2.14 19.06
N ASN A 8 -8.97 -3.46 19.13
CA ASN A 8 -9.79 -4.31 19.99
C ASN A 8 -9.33 -4.16 21.45
N PRO A 9 -10.17 -3.61 22.37
CA PRO A 9 -9.77 -3.35 23.75
C PRO A 9 -9.46 -4.64 24.54
N ALA A 10 -10.01 -5.79 24.13
CA ALA A 10 -9.69 -7.08 24.74
C ALA A 10 -8.35 -7.66 24.23
N CYS A 11 -7.76 -7.09 23.18
CA CYS A 11 -6.52 -7.57 22.61
C CYS A 11 -5.30 -6.95 23.28
N ARG A 12 -4.39 -7.79 23.77
CA ARG A 12 -3.13 -7.38 24.39
C ARG A 12 -1.97 -7.17 23.39
N SER A 13 -2.29 -7.06 22.09
CA SER A 13 -1.27 -6.85 21.06
C SER A 13 -0.73 -5.42 21.16
N THR A 14 0.60 -5.27 21.18
CA THR A 14 1.28 -3.97 21.21
C THR A 14 1.37 -3.28 19.83
N GLY A 15 0.65 -3.80 18.83
CA GLY A 15 0.76 -3.40 17.45
C GLY A 15 1.84 -4.16 16.69
N TRP A 16 1.97 -3.88 15.40
CA TRP A 16 2.99 -4.49 14.54
C TRP A 16 3.40 -3.55 13.42
N SER A 17 4.61 -3.71 12.92
CA SER A 17 5.08 -3.01 11.72
C SER A 17 4.92 -3.92 10.50
N SER A 18 4.50 -3.36 9.38
CA SER A 18 4.54 -4.01 8.07
C SER A 18 5.50 -3.30 7.15
N LYS A 19 6.40 -4.07 6.54
CA LYS A 19 7.32 -3.54 5.53
C LYS A 19 6.59 -3.20 4.21
N LYS A 20 5.49 -3.90 3.93
CA LYS A 20 4.65 -3.71 2.74
C LYS A 20 3.19 -3.51 3.12
N ILE A 21 2.59 -2.43 2.62
CA ILE A 21 1.15 -2.17 2.72
C ILE A 21 0.65 -2.00 1.30
N ALA A 22 -0.38 -2.76 0.92
CA ALA A 22 -1.00 -2.59 -0.38
C ALA A 22 -1.61 -1.18 -0.47
N THR A 23 -1.31 -0.51 -1.58
CA THR A 23 -1.90 0.77 -1.94
C THR A 23 -2.40 0.65 -3.37
N ARG A 24 -3.63 1.08 -3.62
CA ARG A 24 -4.20 1.12 -4.96
C ARG A 24 -4.58 2.55 -5.29
N ILE A 25 -3.99 3.10 -6.34
CA ILE A 25 -4.38 4.41 -6.87
C ILE A 25 -5.24 4.16 -8.10
N ARG A 26 -6.42 4.79 -8.19
CA ARG A 26 -7.32 4.65 -9.35
C ARG A 26 -7.64 6.02 -9.92
N LEU A 27 -7.54 6.12 -11.25
CA LEU A 27 -8.00 7.25 -12.03
C LEU A 27 -9.50 7.11 -12.34
N TYR A 28 -10.22 8.22 -12.22
CA TYR A 28 -11.62 8.40 -12.59
C TYR A 28 -11.75 9.52 -13.64
N ARG A 29 -12.93 9.60 -14.26
CA ARG A 29 -13.27 10.65 -15.23
C ARG A 29 -13.00 12.05 -14.66
N GLY A 30 -12.49 12.93 -15.51
CA GLY A 30 -12.13 14.31 -15.14
C GLY A 30 -10.85 14.41 -14.32
N SER A 31 -9.89 13.50 -14.53
CA SER A 31 -8.57 13.51 -13.87
C SER A 31 -8.63 13.48 -12.35
N LYS A 32 -9.63 12.79 -11.80
CA LYS A 32 -9.80 12.61 -10.35
C LYS A 32 -9.17 11.29 -9.94
N TYR A 33 -8.33 11.33 -8.92
CA TYR A 33 -7.66 10.14 -8.40
C TYR A 33 -8.20 9.79 -7.01
N ASN A 34 -8.29 8.50 -6.71
CA ASN A 34 -8.32 8.04 -5.33
C ASN A 34 -7.05 7.24 -5.03
N ALA A 35 -6.65 7.22 -3.76
CA ALA A 35 -5.63 6.33 -3.26
C ALA A 35 -6.24 5.55 -2.08
N LYS A 36 -6.37 4.24 -2.25
CA LYS A 36 -6.85 3.33 -1.22
C LYS A 36 -5.68 2.59 -0.61
N ILE A 37 -5.47 2.78 0.68
CA ILE A 37 -4.49 2.03 1.45
C ILE A 37 -5.23 0.88 2.16
N TYR A 38 -4.71 -0.35 2.03
CA TYR A 38 -5.35 -1.53 2.58
C TYR A 38 -5.02 -1.74 4.07
N HIS A 39 -6.01 -2.24 4.79
CA HIS A 39 -5.90 -2.60 6.19
C HIS A 39 -5.19 -3.96 6.37
N GLN A 40 -4.77 -4.24 7.60
CA GLN A 40 -4.25 -5.55 7.99
C GLN A 40 -4.95 -6.06 9.24
N ARG A 41 -4.99 -7.37 9.39
CA ARG A 41 -5.57 -8.02 10.57
C ARG A 41 -4.52 -8.26 11.65
N CYS A 42 -4.93 -8.04 12.89
CA CYS A 42 -4.12 -8.36 14.06
C CYS A 42 -3.82 -9.87 14.10
N LYS A 43 -2.56 -10.23 14.33
CA LYS A 43 -2.15 -11.64 14.43
C LYS A 43 -2.83 -12.36 15.62
N SER A 44 -3.09 -11.64 16.70
CA SER A 44 -3.59 -12.24 17.95
C SER A 44 -5.10 -12.43 17.98
N CYS A 45 -5.88 -11.50 17.42
CA CYS A 45 -7.35 -11.53 17.52
C CYS A 45 -8.08 -11.38 16.18
N ASN A 46 -7.35 -11.33 15.07
CA ASN A 46 -7.89 -11.18 13.71
C ASN A 46 -8.73 -9.91 13.46
N TRP A 47 -8.72 -8.96 14.40
CA TRP A 47 -9.39 -7.67 14.29
C TRP A 47 -8.78 -6.84 13.17
N LEU A 48 -9.61 -6.10 12.44
CA LEU A 48 -9.17 -5.26 11.34
C LEU A 48 -8.56 -3.96 11.86
N SER A 49 -7.32 -3.69 11.46
CA SER A 49 -6.57 -2.50 11.86
C SER A 49 -6.18 -1.65 10.65
N GLN A 50 -6.42 -0.35 10.78
CA GLN A 50 -5.94 0.64 9.83
C GLN A 50 -4.45 0.93 10.07
N PRO A 51 -3.65 1.11 9.02
CA PRO A 51 -2.28 1.57 9.19
C PRO A 51 -2.23 3.02 9.67
N GLN A 52 -1.26 3.30 10.53
CA GLN A 52 -0.75 4.64 10.77
C GLN A 52 0.07 5.04 9.55
N LEU A 53 -0.40 6.06 8.83
CA LEU A 53 0.26 6.60 7.66
C LEU A 53 1.12 7.79 8.07
N ASP A 54 2.35 7.82 7.58
CA ASP A 54 3.26 8.95 7.65
C ASP A 54 3.34 9.66 6.29
N ASP A 55 4.06 10.78 6.23
CA ASP A 55 4.23 11.57 5.01
C ASP A 55 4.85 10.76 3.86
N SER A 56 5.62 9.71 4.19
CA SER A 56 6.20 8.81 3.18
C SER A 56 5.14 8.11 2.30
N TYR A 57 3.91 7.93 2.79
CA TYR A 57 2.82 7.38 1.97
C TYR A 57 2.21 8.43 1.04
N ALA A 58 2.05 9.66 1.51
CA ALA A 58 1.57 10.76 0.68
C ALA A 58 2.55 11.02 -0.46
N GLU A 59 3.85 11.06 -0.17
CA GLU A 59 4.90 11.25 -1.17
C GLU A 59 4.93 10.14 -2.22
N ARG A 60 4.78 8.87 -1.82
CA ARG A 60 4.66 7.75 -2.79
C ARG A 60 3.47 7.92 -3.72
N VAL A 61 2.31 8.32 -3.20
CA VAL A 61 1.12 8.56 -4.02
C VAL A 61 1.37 9.73 -4.99
N VAL A 62 1.90 10.84 -4.48
CA VAL A 62 2.23 12.02 -5.30
C VAL A 62 3.24 11.69 -6.38
N TYR A 63 4.28 10.92 -6.07
CA TYR A 63 5.28 10.47 -7.01
C TYR A 63 4.64 9.75 -8.21
N TRP A 64 3.79 8.76 -7.94
CA TRP A 64 3.10 8.02 -9.00
C TRP A 64 2.15 8.89 -9.80
N LEU A 65 1.40 9.77 -9.13
CA LEU A 65 0.54 10.72 -9.83
C LEU A 65 1.34 11.61 -10.78
N LYS A 66 2.48 12.17 -10.35
CA LYS A 66 3.34 12.98 -11.22
C LYS A 66 3.87 12.16 -12.40
N ARG A 67 4.42 10.98 -12.13
CA ARG A 67 5.00 10.10 -13.16
C ARG A 67 3.95 9.65 -14.19
N TRP A 68 2.74 9.31 -13.77
CA TRP A 68 1.64 8.93 -14.67
C TRP A 68 1.10 10.08 -15.51
N ASN A 69 1.30 11.32 -15.08
CA ASN A 69 0.96 12.52 -15.86
C ASN A 69 2.16 13.03 -16.69
N GLY A 70 3.20 12.21 -16.88
CA GLY A 70 4.33 12.51 -17.75
C GLY A 70 5.30 13.55 -17.21
N LEU A 71 5.22 13.90 -15.91
CA LEU A 71 6.20 14.76 -15.29
C LEU A 71 7.49 13.98 -15.04
N ASP A 72 8.60 14.59 -15.42
CA ASP A 72 9.92 14.07 -15.08
C ASP A 72 10.15 14.27 -13.58
N VAL A 73 10.25 13.15 -12.87
CA VAL A 73 10.46 13.10 -11.41
C VAL A 73 11.62 12.17 -11.14
N GLU A 74 12.59 12.65 -10.37
CA GLU A 74 13.73 11.84 -9.94
C GLU A 74 13.27 10.53 -9.29
N GLY A 75 14.06 9.47 -9.45
CA GLY A 75 13.75 8.15 -8.90
C GLY A 75 13.42 8.22 -7.41
N PHE A 76 12.27 7.69 -7.01
CA PHE A 76 11.83 7.77 -5.62
C PHE A 76 12.70 6.87 -4.73
N GLN A 77 13.58 7.48 -3.95
CA GLN A 77 14.53 6.78 -3.07
C GLN A 77 13.85 6.01 -1.92
N GLY A 78 12.57 6.27 -1.64
CA GLY A 78 11.83 5.66 -0.54
C GLY A 78 11.18 4.29 -0.85
N PHE A 79 11.47 3.69 -2.00
CA PHE A 79 11.13 2.29 -2.29
C PHE A 79 12.22 1.36 -1.78
N ASP A 80 12.46 1.38 -0.47
CA ASP A 80 13.29 0.34 0.13
C ASP A 80 12.69 -1.02 -0.22
N LYS A 81 13.45 -1.84 -0.97
CA LYS A 81 13.06 -3.20 -1.31
C LYS A 81 12.70 -3.90 0.01
N SER A 82 11.46 -4.36 0.14
CA SER A 82 10.99 -4.99 1.37
C SER A 82 11.81 -6.25 1.66
N LYS A 83 12.83 -6.14 2.54
CA LYS A 83 13.66 -7.27 2.99
C LYS A 83 12.95 -8.15 4.04
N GLY A 84 11.63 -8.25 4.01
CA GLY A 84 10.89 -9.05 4.98
C GLY A 84 9.60 -9.60 4.40
N PRO A 85 9.12 -10.73 4.92
CA PRO A 85 7.96 -11.42 4.38
C PRO A 85 6.73 -10.53 4.51
N HIS A 86 6.07 -10.26 3.38
CA HIS A 86 4.74 -9.68 3.40
C HIS A 86 3.79 -10.73 3.95
N ASP A 87 3.10 -10.42 5.06
CA ASP A 87 2.13 -11.34 5.65
C ASP A 87 0.81 -11.29 4.86
N SER A 88 0.76 -12.07 3.78
CA SER A 88 -0.33 -12.10 2.82
C SER A 88 -1.65 -12.57 3.44
N GLN A 89 -1.60 -13.46 4.44
CA GLN A 89 -2.78 -14.00 5.11
C GLN A 89 -3.53 -12.93 5.90
N ARG A 90 -2.81 -11.92 6.42
CA ARG A 90 -3.39 -10.83 7.21
C ARG A 90 -3.64 -9.57 6.42
N CYS A 91 -3.15 -9.46 5.19
CA CYS A 91 -3.32 -8.27 4.35
C CYS A 91 -4.64 -8.30 3.58
N GLU A 92 -5.49 -7.28 3.77
CA GLU A 92 -6.74 -7.16 3.00
C GLU A 92 -6.48 -6.85 1.52
N GLY A 93 -5.30 -6.32 1.18
CA GLY A 93 -4.86 -6.16 -0.20
C GLY A 93 -4.65 -7.51 -0.90
N CYS A 94 -3.97 -8.44 -0.24
CA CYS A 94 -3.80 -9.81 -0.75
C CYS A 94 -5.14 -10.52 -0.90
N LYS A 95 -6.01 -10.43 0.10
CA LYS A 95 -7.36 -11.03 0.05
C LYS A 95 -8.21 -10.48 -1.09
N ALA A 96 -7.99 -9.21 -1.45
CA ALA A 96 -8.65 -8.57 -2.58
C ALA A 96 -7.91 -8.74 -3.92
N GLY A 97 -6.81 -9.51 -3.96
CA GLY A 97 -6.02 -9.73 -5.18
C GLY A 97 -5.26 -8.50 -5.67
N HIS A 98 -4.91 -7.58 -4.77
CA HIS A 98 -4.28 -6.29 -5.10
C HIS A 98 -2.84 -6.15 -4.58
N CYS A 99 -2.31 -7.19 -3.95
CA CYS A 99 -0.87 -7.29 -3.69
C CYS A 99 -0.25 -8.16 -4.79
N SER A 100 0.55 -7.58 -5.67
CA SER A 100 1.52 -8.33 -6.45
C SER A 100 2.82 -8.45 -5.64
N GLU A 101 3.42 -9.63 -5.55
CA GLU A 101 4.81 -9.78 -5.07
C GLU A 101 5.78 -9.34 -6.17
N SER A 102 5.92 -8.03 -6.40
CA SER A 102 6.80 -7.61 -7.49
C SER A 102 7.33 -6.20 -7.33
N SER A 103 8.57 -6.05 -7.78
CA SER A 103 9.41 -4.87 -7.84
C SER A 103 8.82 -3.76 -8.70
N GLU A 104 9.48 -2.61 -8.71
CA GLU A 104 9.16 -1.39 -9.49
C GLU A 104 8.60 -1.63 -10.90
N ASP A 105 9.02 -2.71 -11.57
CA ASP A 105 8.65 -3.05 -12.95
C ASP A 105 7.17 -3.44 -13.14
N ASP A 106 6.49 -3.94 -12.11
CA ASP A 106 5.16 -4.55 -12.28
C ASP A 106 3.99 -3.56 -12.05
N TRP A 107 4.27 -2.39 -11.46
CA TRP A 107 3.30 -1.28 -11.41
C TRP A 107 3.07 -0.65 -12.79
N VAL A 108 4.08 -0.75 -13.69
CA VAL A 108 3.95 -0.38 -15.10
C VAL A 108 3.05 -1.39 -15.82
N GLY A 109 3.24 -2.70 -15.59
CA GLY A 109 2.40 -3.76 -16.16
C GLY A 109 0.94 -3.76 -15.68
N ALA A 110 0.68 -3.27 -14.45
CA ALA A 110 -0.67 -3.08 -13.96
C ALA A 110 -1.43 -1.96 -14.70
N LEU A 111 -0.73 -0.95 -15.24
CA LEU A 111 -1.34 0.18 -15.97
C LEU A 111 -1.71 -0.18 -17.41
N GLU A 112 -0.89 -0.95 -18.11
CA GLU A 112 -1.22 -1.42 -19.47
C GLU A 112 -2.52 -2.22 -19.51
N ARG A 113 -2.88 -2.88 -18.39
CA ARG A 113 -4.15 -3.63 -18.25
C ARG A 113 -5.37 -2.77 -17.91
N PHE A 114 -5.20 -1.48 -17.60
CA PHE A 114 -6.31 -0.55 -17.32
C PHE A 114 -6.40 0.61 -18.31
N THR A 115 -5.48 0.69 -19.27
CA THR A 115 -5.64 1.47 -20.50
C THR A 115 -6.17 0.56 -21.60
N PHE A 116 -7.49 0.32 -21.62
CA PHE A 116 -8.37 0.19 -22.80
C PHE A 116 -9.81 0.03 -22.29
#